data_AF-A0A1S1BJI3-F1
#
_entry.id   AF-A0A1S1BJI3-F1
#
_cell.length_a   1.000
_cell.length_b   1.000
_cell.length_c   1.000
_cell.angle_alpha   90.00
_cell.angle_beta   90.00
_cell.angle_gamma   90.00
#
_symmetry.space_group_name_H-M   'P 1'
#
loop_
_entity.id
_entity.type
_entity.pdbx_description
1 polymer ?
#
loop_
_entity_poly.entity_id
_entity_poly.type
_entity_poly.pdbx_seq_one_letter_code
_entity_poly.pdbx_strand_id
1 'polypeptide(L)'
;MLTKKMVALTVAATAGLAVAACSDSGETAPETVTETVAPETVTETSNAGAAVSEDLPAAVTGYSDEARKDLVDENVTEAEVQDVLKAAQDGKAKVEWDDDGYFEVEFGEIDIDIDKDGLVLDVDR
;
A
#
# COMPACT_ATOMS: atom_id res chain seq x y z
N MET A 1 11.84 27.14 20.30
CA MET A 1 12.26 26.17 21.34
C MET A 1 11.07 25.87 22.24
N LEU A 2 10.42 24.72 22.08
CA LEU A 2 9.53 24.19 23.12
C LEU A 2 9.49 22.66 23.00
N THR A 3 10.26 22.02 23.87
CA THR A 3 10.37 20.58 24.04
C THR A 3 9.14 20.04 24.78
N LYS A 4 8.44 19.05 24.23
CA LYS A 4 7.45 18.21 24.95
C LYS A 4 7.56 16.78 24.41
N LYS A 5 8.39 15.95 25.03
CA LYS A 5 8.08 15.00 26.11
C LYS A 5 7.50 13.68 25.58
N MET A 6 8.42 12.73 25.41
CA MET A 6 8.19 11.30 25.33
C MET A 6 7.21 10.82 26.41
N VAL A 7 6.24 10.01 26.00
CA VAL A 7 5.55 9.07 26.89
C VAL A 7 5.69 7.70 26.27
N ALA A 8 6.54 6.87 26.87
CA ALA A 8 6.63 5.45 26.58
C ALA A 8 5.42 4.73 27.18
N LEU A 9 4.75 3.90 26.39
CA LEU A 9 3.76 2.96 26.89
C LEU A 9 4.24 1.54 26.62
N THR A 10 4.62 0.85 27.70
CA THR A 10 4.96 -0.57 27.71
C THR A 10 3.69 -1.36 28.03
N VAL A 11 3.29 -2.30 27.16
CA VAL A 11 2.30 -3.33 27.49
C VAL A 11 2.88 -4.69 27.11
N ALA A 12 2.80 -5.63 28.05
CA ALA A 12 3.39 -6.95 27.99
C ALA A 12 2.31 -8.05 27.92
N ALA A 13 2.60 -9.08 27.11
CA ALA A 13 2.25 -10.51 27.24
C ALA A 13 0.76 -10.92 27.11
N THR A 14 0.33 -12.04 26.51
CA THR A 14 0.78 -13.44 26.66
C THR A 14 0.05 -14.37 25.67
N ALA A 15 0.69 -15.52 25.40
CA ALA A 15 0.15 -16.88 25.20
C ALA A 15 -0.72 -17.24 23.98
N GLY A 16 -0.23 -18.22 23.22
CA GLY A 16 -0.92 -18.82 22.07
C GLY A 16 -1.84 -19.99 22.39
N LEU A 17 -2.45 -20.53 21.34
CA LEU A 17 -3.11 -21.84 21.31
C LEU A 17 -2.76 -22.55 20.01
N ALA A 18 -2.30 -23.80 20.12
CA ALA A 18 -2.15 -24.76 19.03
C ALA A 18 -3.33 -25.74 19.04
N VAL A 19 -3.96 -26.00 17.89
CA VAL A 19 -4.97 -27.04 17.63
C VAL A 19 -5.03 -27.18 16.09
N ALA A 20 -5.07 -28.31 15.39
CA ALA A 20 -4.95 -29.74 15.68
C ALA A 20 -4.46 -30.43 14.38
N ALA A 21 -3.63 -31.45 14.52
CA ALA A 21 -3.43 -32.47 13.50
C ALA A 21 -4.56 -33.49 13.60
N CYS A 22 -5.16 -33.87 12.48
CA CYS A 22 -5.91 -35.12 12.37
C CYS A 22 -5.62 -35.78 11.02
N SER A 23 -5.23 -37.04 11.11
CA SER A 23 -4.77 -37.96 10.07
C SER A 23 -5.92 -38.48 9.21
N ASP A 24 -5.62 -38.95 7.99
CA ASP A 24 -5.96 -40.32 7.59
C ASP A 24 -5.16 -40.78 6.36
N SER A 25 -4.77 -42.06 6.38
CA SER A 25 -3.86 -42.73 5.45
C SER A 25 -4.63 -43.51 4.39
N GLY A 26 -4.17 -43.50 3.15
CA GLY A 26 -4.69 -44.39 2.10
C GLY A 26 -3.80 -44.46 0.86
N GLU A 27 -2.90 -45.43 0.84
CA GLU A 27 -2.09 -45.85 -0.31
C GLU A 27 -2.91 -46.79 -1.23
N THR A 28 -3.01 -46.50 -2.52
CA THR A 28 -2.88 -47.47 -3.64
C THR A 28 -2.94 -46.78 -5.01
N ALA A 29 -1.96 -47.11 -5.85
CA ALA A 29 -1.54 -46.53 -7.13
C ALA A 29 -2.45 -46.85 -8.36
N PRO A 30 -2.04 -46.60 -9.62
CA PRO A 30 -1.70 -45.32 -10.26
C PRO A 30 -2.33 -45.19 -11.66
N GLU A 31 -3.16 -44.21 -12.01
CA GLU A 31 -3.47 -43.99 -13.45
C GLU A 31 -3.68 -42.51 -13.83
N THR A 32 -3.00 -42.16 -14.92
CA THR A 32 -3.29 -41.09 -15.88
C THR A 32 -2.77 -39.68 -15.58
N VAL A 33 -1.68 -39.36 -16.30
CA VAL A 33 -1.21 -38.01 -16.59
C VAL A 33 -2.33 -37.20 -17.22
N THR A 34 -2.75 -36.12 -16.57
CA THR A 34 -3.27 -34.95 -17.27
C THR A 34 -2.54 -33.76 -16.71
N GLU A 35 -1.55 -33.32 -17.47
CA GLU A 35 -0.86 -32.06 -17.28
C GLU A 35 -1.89 -30.94 -17.48
N THR A 36 -2.25 -30.26 -16.39
CA THR A 36 -2.87 -28.94 -16.46
C THR A 36 -2.19 -28.10 -15.40
N VAL A 37 -1.06 -27.54 -15.80
CA VAL A 37 -0.37 -26.51 -15.03
C VAL A 37 -1.17 -25.23 -15.24
N ALA A 38 -2.14 -24.99 -14.37
CA ALA A 38 -2.56 -23.63 -14.10
C ALA A 38 -1.67 -23.15 -12.95
N PRO A 39 -0.65 -22.30 -13.19
CA PRO A 39 -0.14 -21.51 -12.09
C PRO A 39 -1.30 -20.59 -11.68
N GLU A 40 -1.94 -20.91 -10.56
CA GLU A 40 -2.68 -19.88 -9.83
C GLU A 40 -1.64 -18.82 -9.49
N THR A 41 -1.72 -17.70 -10.20
CA THR A 41 -0.99 -16.49 -9.84
C THR A 41 -1.57 -16.02 -8.52
N VAL A 42 -1.04 -16.57 -7.43
CA VAL A 42 -1.08 -15.92 -6.13
C VAL A 42 -0.09 -14.77 -6.24
N THR A 43 -0.58 -13.65 -6.78
CA THR A 43 0.08 -12.37 -6.59
C THR A 43 -0.25 -11.92 -5.16
N GLU A 44 0.29 -12.63 -4.17
CA GLU A 44 0.46 -12.06 -2.84
C GLU A 44 1.62 -11.08 -2.94
N THR A 45 1.33 -9.90 -3.48
CA THR A 45 2.13 -8.72 -3.16
C THR A 45 1.82 -8.40 -1.70
N SER A 46 2.47 -9.12 -0.79
CA SER A 46 2.65 -8.63 0.57
C SER A 46 3.60 -7.45 0.49
N ASN A 47 3.07 -6.29 0.08
CA ASN A 47 3.77 -5.03 0.28
C ASN A 47 3.77 -4.85 1.80
N ALA A 48 4.93 -5.04 2.43
CA ALA A 48 5.11 -4.74 3.84
C ALA A 48 5.20 -3.21 4.02
N GLY A 49 4.16 -2.49 3.58
CA GLY A 49 3.79 -1.18 4.09
C GLY A 49 2.82 -1.39 5.23
N ALA A 50 2.81 -0.49 6.22
CA ALA A 50 1.83 -0.54 7.29
C ALA A 50 0.42 -0.72 6.70
N ALA A 51 -0.41 -1.58 7.30
CA ALA A 51 -1.79 -1.73 6.85
C ALA A 51 -2.49 -0.38 7.01
N VAL A 52 -2.69 0.30 5.88
CA VAL A 52 -3.40 1.58 5.81
C VAL A 52 -4.85 1.31 6.22
N SER A 53 -5.36 2.05 7.22
CA SER A 53 -6.72 1.84 7.73
C SER A 53 -7.76 2.57 6.88
N GLU A 54 -7.30 3.53 6.08
CA GLU A 54 -8.05 4.39 5.19
C GLU A 54 -8.01 3.87 3.74
N ASP A 55 -9.12 4.06 3.02
CA ASP A 55 -9.23 3.70 1.61
C ASP A 55 -8.57 4.78 0.73
N LEU A 56 -7.60 4.38 -0.08
CA LEU A 56 -6.97 5.25 -1.08
C LEU A 56 -8.03 5.80 -2.06
N PRO A 57 -8.00 7.09 -2.44
CA PRO A 57 -8.97 7.66 -3.37
C PRO A 57 -8.92 6.97 -4.74
N ALA A 58 -10.10 6.82 -5.35
CA ALA A 58 -10.23 6.16 -6.65
C ALA A 58 -9.71 7.00 -7.82
N ALA A 59 -9.62 8.33 -7.66
CA ALA A 59 -9.18 9.25 -8.70
C ALA A 59 -8.67 10.55 -8.10
N VAL A 60 -7.82 11.24 -8.85
CA VAL A 60 -7.48 12.65 -8.59
C VAL A 60 -8.69 13.52 -8.89
N THR A 61 -9.13 14.31 -7.92
CA THR A 61 -10.27 15.23 -8.06
C THR A 61 -9.84 16.68 -8.27
N GLY A 62 -8.59 17.00 -7.94
CA GLY A 62 -7.98 18.29 -8.20
C GLY A 62 -6.55 18.38 -7.67
N TYR A 63 -6.01 19.60 -7.75
CA TYR A 63 -4.69 19.95 -7.24
C TYR A 63 -4.80 21.22 -6.42
N SER A 64 -4.13 21.23 -5.27
CA SER A 64 -3.89 22.42 -4.45
C SER A 64 -3.08 23.47 -5.23
N ASP A 65 -2.96 24.69 -4.69
CA ASP A 65 -2.10 25.71 -5.30
C ASP A 65 -0.60 25.35 -5.21
N GLU A 66 -0.20 24.63 -4.16
CA GLU A 66 1.19 24.16 -3.96
C GLU A 66 1.51 23.07 -4.98
N ALA A 67 0.73 21.97 -5.01
CA ALA A 67 0.89 20.91 -6.01
C ALA A 67 0.91 21.43 -7.47
N ARG A 68 0.13 22.47 -7.80
CA ARG A 68 0.19 23.10 -9.14
C ARG A 68 1.51 23.78 -9.42
N LYS A 69 2.13 24.39 -8.41
CA LYS A 69 3.46 24.96 -8.49
C LYS A 69 4.48 23.84 -8.68
N ASP A 70 4.38 22.76 -7.94
CA ASP A 70 5.40 21.71 -7.94
C ASP A 70 5.36 20.85 -9.21
N LEU A 71 4.18 20.63 -9.80
CA LEU A 71 4.08 20.08 -11.16
C LEU A 71 4.96 20.84 -12.16
N VAL A 72 5.05 22.17 -12.02
CA VAL A 72 5.89 23.01 -12.88
C VAL A 72 7.36 22.98 -12.46
N ASP A 73 7.64 23.13 -11.16
CA ASP A 73 9.00 23.22 -10.63
C ASP A 73 9.74 21.88 -10.79
N GLU A 74 9.06 20.76 -10.55
CA GLU A 74 9.59 19.39 -10.64
C GLU A 74 9.45 18.76 -12.04
N ASN A 75 8.83 19.50 -12.98
CA ASN A 75 8.58 19.03 -14.35
C ASN A 75 7.83 17.68 -14.35
N VAL A 76 6.77 17.59 -13.55
CA VAL A 76 5.87 16.43 -13.45
C VAL A 76 4.55 16.78 -14.13
N THR A 77 4.04 15.85 -14.94
CA THR A 77 2.74 16.04 -15.60
C THR A 77 1.60 15.48 -14.76
N GLU A 78 0.39 16.03 -14.94
CA GLU A 78 -0.82 15.49 -14.29
C GLU A 78 -1.05 14.01 -14.65
N ALA A 79 -0.60 13.57 -15.84
CA ALA A 79 -0.67 12.16 -16.26
C ALA A 79 0.26 11.26 -15.44
N GLU A 80 1.46 11.72 -15.12
CA GLU A 80 2.40 10.99 -14.25
C GLU A 80 1.83 10.86 -12.83
N VAL A 81 1.19 11.91 -12.30
CA VAL A 81 0.47 11.82 -11.01
C VAL A 81 -0.67 10.79 -11.05
N GLN A 82 -1.42 10.73 -12.15
CA GLN A 82 -2.45 9.71 -12.32
C GLN A 82 -1.86 8.29 -12.39
N ASP A 83 -0.69 8.13 -13.01
CA ASP A 83 0.04 6.86 -13.07
C ASP A 83 0.55 6.43 -11.69
N VAL A 84 1.01 7.38 -10.86
CA VAL A 84 1.39 7.13 -9.45
C VAL A 84 0.19 6.63 -8.64
N LEU A 85 -0.93 7.34 -8.68
CA LEU A 85 -2.16 6.91 -7.99
C LEU A 85 -2.64 5.54 -8.50
N LYS A 86 -2.55 5.31 -9.82
CA LYS A 86 -2.90 4.02 -10.40
C LYS A 86 -1.95 2.91 -9.94
N ALA A 87 -0.65 3.18 -9.84
CA ALA A 87 0.32 2.21 -9.32
C ALA A 87 0.00 1.84 -7.87
N ALA A 88 -0.40 2.81 -7.05
CA ALA A 88 -0.84 2.57 -5.68
C ALA A 88 -2.09 1.68 -5.62
N GLN A 89 -3.11 1.95 -6.43
CA GLN A 89 -4.31 1.12 -6.54
C GLN A 89 -4.00 -0.30 -7.03
N ASP A 90 -3.01 -0.46 -7.90
CA ASP A 90 -2.51 -1.75 -8.39
C ASP A 90 -1.58 -2.46 -7.36
N GLY A 91 -1.32 -1.87 -6.19
CA GLY A 91 -0.43 -2.40 -5.16
C GLY A 91 1.06 -2.36 -5.52
N LYS A 92 1.46 -1.44 -6.42
CA LYS A 92 2.82 -1.31 -6.96
C LYS A 92 3.58 -0.09 -6.41
N ALA A 93 2.89 0.85 -5.79
CA ALA A 93 3.49 1.99 -5.10
C ALA A 93 3.64 1.71 -3.60
N LYS A 94 4.52 2.45 -2.93
CA LYS A 94 4.45 2.55 -1.46
C LYS A 94 3.32 3.53 -1.13
N VAL A 95 2.53 3.18 -0.12
CA VAL A 95 1.41 3.99 0.33
C VAL A 95 1.46 4.02 1.85
N GLU A 96 1.55 5.22 2.40
CA GLU A 96 1.52 5.47 3.83
C GLU A 96 0.41 6.47 4.13
N TRP A 97 -0.23 6.34 5.30
CA TRP A 97 -1.18 7.33 5.79
C TRP A 97 -0.49 8.19 6.84
N ASP A 98 -0.42 9.49 6.57
CA ASP A 98 0.16 10.47 7.47
C ASP A 98 -0.87 10.93 8.53
N ASP A 99 -0.40 11.26 9.74
CA ASP A 99 -1.28 11.73 10.81
C ASP A 99 -1.93 13.11 10.55
N ASP A 100 -1.43 13.85 9.56
CA ASP A 100 -2.02 15.09 9.07
C ASP A 100 -3.20 14.86 8.08
N GLY A 101 -3.51 13.61 7.73
CA GLY A 101 -4.78 13.23 7.10
C GLY A 101 -4.74 13.09 5.58
N TYR A 102 -3.60 12.73 5.03
CA TYR A 102 -3.39 12.44 3.61
C TYR A 102 -2.61 11.13 3.42
N PHE A 103 -2.63 10.61 2.21
CA PHE A 103 -1.79 9.52 1.78
C PHE A 103 -0.50 10.06 1.17
N GLU A 104 0.64 9.55 1.61
CA GLU A 104 1.92 9.69 0.91
C GLU A 104 2.05 8.50 -0.05
N VAL A 105 2.22 8.77 -1.34
CA VAL A 105 2.31 7.75 -2.38
C VAL A 105 3.58 7.93 -3.20
N GLU A 106 4.50 6.97 -3.05
CA GLU A 106 5.78 6.93 -3.77
C GLU A 106 5.74 5.88 -4.89
N PHE A 107 5.94 6.31 -6.13
CA PHE A 107 6.13 5.41 -7.27
C PHE A 107 7.24 5.87 -8.20
N GLY A 108 8.37 5.16 -8.17
CA GLY A 108 9.52 5.45 -9.01
C GLY A 108 10.32 6.62 -8.45
N GLU A 109 10.36 7.73 -9.20
CA GLU A 109 10.97 8.98 -8.75
C GLU A 109 9.92 9.97 -8.23
N ILE A 110 8.61 9.67 -8.29
CA ILE A 110 7.57 10.64 -7.99
C ILE A 110 6.88 10.28 -6.68
N ASP A 111 6.79 11.27 -5.80
CA ASP A 111 6.07 11.24 -4.53
C ASP A 111 4.88 12.20 -4.60
N ILE A 112 3.70 11.76 -4.17
CA ILE A 112 2.52 12.63 -4.09
C ILE A 112 1.85 12.53 -2.73
N ASP A 113 1.38 13.68 -2.24
CA ASP A 113 0.48 13.76 -1.10
C ASP A 113 -0.94 13.91 -1.62
N ILE A 114 -1.85 13.00 -1.26
CA ILE A 114 -3.23 13.02 -1.73
C ILE A 114 -4.21 12.79 -0.59
N ASP A 115 -5.20 13.68 -0.44
CA ASP A 115 -6.21 13.52 0.59
C ASP A 115 -7.21 12.39 0.26
N LYS A 116 -8.01 12.01 1.25
CA LYS A 116 -9.05 10.97 1.09
C LYS A 116 -10.12 11.26 0.03
N ASP A 117 -10.26 12.53 -0.38
CA ASP A 117 -11.22 12.97 -1.39
C ASP A 117 -10.56 13.08 -2.79
N GLY A 118 -9.27 12.75 -2.90
CA GLY A 118 -8.51 12.74 -4.14
C GLY A 118 -7.89 14.09 -4.52
N LEU A 119 -7.85 15.07 -3.62
CA LEU A 119 -7.14 16.33 -3.85
C LEU A 119 -5.65 16.12 -3.62
N VAL A 120 -4.85 16.36 -4.66
CA VAL A 120 -3.38 16.32 -4.55
C VAL A 120 -2.91 17.59 -3.85
N LEU A 121 -2.18 17.42 -2.75
CA LEU A 121 -1.70 18.45 -1.87
C LEU A 121 -0.30 18.91 -2.26
N ASP A 122 0.57 17.96 -2.62
CA ASP A 122 2.00 18.14 -2.93
C ASP A 122 2.47 17.13 -3.99
N VAL A 123 3.52 17.47 -4.74
CA VAL A 123 4.14 16.60 -5.76
C VAL A 123 5.64 16.83 -5.80
N ASP A 124 6.43 15.79 -5.56
CA ASP A 124 7.90 15.84 -5.57
C ASP A 124 8.51 14.84 -6.57
N ARG A 125 9.74 15.11 -7.04
CA ARG A 125 10.54 14.23 -7.91
C ARG A 125 11.98 13.99 -7.41
#